data_AF-A0A1X7UKM3-F1
#
_entry.id   AF-A0A1X7UKM3-F1
#
_cell.length_a   1.000
_cell.length_b   1.000
_cell.length_c   1.000
_cell.angle_alpha   90.00
_cell.angle_beta   90.00
_cell.angle_gamma   90.00
#
_symmetry.space_group_name_H-M   'P 1'
#
loop_
_entity.id
_entity.type
_entity.pdbx_description
1 polymer ?
#
loop_
_entity_poly.entity_id
_entity_poly.type
_entity_poly.pdbx_seq_one_letter_code
_entity_poly.pdbx_strand_id
1 'polypeptide(L)' 'MHLSPFGVISKKEAGKWRLIFDLSHPPSASINDGIEKSLASISYVSVDNVAEVTAELGRGSFPGKYDVQSAFKHIPKDTG' A
#
# COMPACT_ATOMS: atom_id res chain seq x y z
N MET A 1 6.47 -5.60 24.56
CA MET A 1 6.65 -4.26 23.95
C MET A 1 7.58 -4.44 22.76
N HIS A 2 7.14 -4.13 21.54
CA HIS A 2 8.00 -4.14 20.34
C HIS A 2 8.37 -2.70 19.99
N LEU A 3 9.61 -2.47 19.58
CA LEU A 3 10.12 -1.16 19.19
C LEU A 3 10.64 -1.23 17.75
N SER A 4 9.94 -0.56 16.83
CA SER A 4 10.38 -0.42 15.45
C SER A 4 11.16 0.89 15.29
N PRO A 5 12.36 0.86 14.70
CA PRO A 5 13.06 2.08 14.30
C PRO A 5 12.22 2.91 13.33
N PHE A 6 12.48 4.22 13.27
CA PHE A 6 11.89 5.07 12.24
C PHE A 6 12.92 6.05 11.67
N GLY A 7 12.70 6.44 10.42
CA GLY A 7 13.47 7.45 9.71
C GLY A 7 12.56 8.56 9.17
N VAL A 8 13.16 9.73 8.94
CA VAL A 8 12.48 10.89 8.36
C VAL A 8 13.19 11.30 7.07
N ILE A 9 12.44 11.39 5.97
CA ILE A 9 12.95 11.69 4.63
C ILE A 9 12.17 12.86 4.04
N SER A 10 12.86 13.81 3.40
CA SER A 10 12.19 14.92 2.71
C SER A 10 11.43 14.43 1.47
N LYS A 11 10.28 15.05 1.18
CA LYS A 11 9.58 14.86 -0.10
C LYS A 11 10.12 15.83 -1.14
N LYS A 12 9.74 15.59 -2.40
CA LYS A 12 10.00 16.54 -3.50
C LYS A 12 9.29 17.88 -3.28
N GLU A 13 8.14 17.88 -2.60
CA GLU A 13 7.45 19.12 -2.25
C GLU A 13 8.16 19.82 -1.08
N ALA A 14 8.48 21.10 -1.26
CA ALA A 14 9.14 21.91 -0.23
C ALA A 14 8.34 21.90 1.09
N GLY A 15 9.07 21.73 2.20
CA GLY A 15 8.49 21.70 3.55
C GLY A 15 7.74 20.41 3.92
N LYS A 16 7.65 19.41 3.02
CA LYS A 16 6.99 18.13 3.33
C LYS A 16 8.00 17.03 3.63
N TRP A 17 7.65 16.19 4.60
CA TRP A 17 8.46 15.07 5.07
C TRP A 17 7.67 13.76 5.07
N ARG A 18 8.37 12.63 4.99
CA ARG A 18 7.88 11.26 5.14
C ARG A 18 8.50 10.67 6.39
N LEU A 19 7.65 10.24 7.30
CA LEU A 19 8.03 9.35 8.39
C LEU A 19 7.91 7.90 7.89
N ILE A 20 8.95 7.09 8.07
CA ILE A 20 9.00 5.69 7.65
C ILE A 20 9.36 4.85 8.87
N PHE A 21 8.53 3.87 9.21
CA PHE A 21 8.81 2.89 10.25
C PHE A 21 9.40 1.63 9.62
N ASP A 22 10.47 1.10 10.21
CA ASP A 22 11.03 -0.18 9.82
C ASP A 22 10.30 -1.32 10.56
N LEU A 23 9.21 -1.78 9.93
CA LEU A 23 8.37 -2.86 10.46
C LEU A 23 8.98 -4.25 10.25
N SER A 24 10.15 -4.34 9.59
CA SER A 24 10.88 -5.58 9.31
C SER A 24 12.10 -5.75 10.22
N HIS A 25 12.30 -4.83 11.18
CA HIS A 25 13.38 -4.91 12.16
C HIS A 25 12.87 -5.30 13.56
N PRO A 26 13.66 -6.09 14.33
CA PRO A 26 14.81 -6.87 13.88
C PRO A 26 14.34 -8.09 13.05
N PRO A 27 15.19 -8.62 12.15
CA PRO A 27 14.84 -9.81 11.38
C PRO A 27 14.41 -10.96 12.29
N SER A 28 13.38 -11.72 11.89
CA SER A 28 12.79 -12.87 12.62
C SER A 28 12.04 -12.55 13.91
N ALA A 29 12.00 -11.29 14.35
CA ALA A 29 11.21 -10.84 15.49
C ALA A 29 10.56 -9.47 15.23
N SER A 30 10.37 -9.14 13.95
CA SER A 30 9.75 -7.90 13.50
C SER A 30 8.23 -7.94 13.60
N ILE A 31 7.57 -6.79 13.44
CA ILE A 31 6.10 -6.74 13.35
C ILE A 31 5.61 -7.61 12.18
N ASN A 32 6.29 -7.53 11.03
CA ASN A 32 5.91 -8.28 9.85
C ASN A 32 6.05 -9.81 10.03
N ASP A 33 7.01 -10.28 10.85
CA ASP A 33 7.17 -11.71 11.15
C ASP A 33 6.00 -12.29 11.96
N GLY A 34 5.29 -11.44 12.71
CA GLY A 34 4.11 -11.83 13.49
C GLY A 34 2.81 -11.89 12.69
N ILE A 35 2.81 -11.47 11.42
CA ILE A 35 1.61 -11.46 10.57
C ILE A 35 1.50 -12.80 9.85
N GLU A 36 0.42 -13.53 10.10
CA GLU A 36 0.14 -14.76 9.40
C GLU A 36 -0.08 -14.49 7.90
N LYS A 37 0.63 -15.22 7.03
CA LYS A 37 0.57 -15.01 5.58
C LYS A 37 -0.83 -15.22 5.00
N SER A 38 -1.65 -16.09 5.60
CA SER A 38 -3.03 -16.32 5.14
C SER A 38 -3.92 -15.08 5.32
N LEU A 39 -3.63 -14.25 6.34
CA LEU A 39 -4.34 -13.01 6.62
C LEU A 39 -3.82 -11.82 5.79
N ALA A 40 -2.66 -11.98 5.14
CA ALA A 40 -1.96 -10.95 4.39
C ALA A 40 -1.89 -11.22 2.88
N SER A 41 -2.91 -11.88 2.31
CA SER A 41 -3.02 -12.06 0.86
C SER A 41 -3.65 -10.82 0.21
N ILE A 42 -2.93 -10.19 -0.73
CA ILE A 42 -3.47 -9.12 -1.58
C ILE A 42 -3.57 -9.64 -3.01
N SER A 43 -4.75 -9.54 -3.62
CA SER A 43 -4.94 -9.76 -5.05
C SER A 43 -4.77 -8.43 -5.80
N TYR A 44 -3.79 -8.35 -6.68
CA TYR A 44 -3.59 -7.20 -7.55
C TYR A 44 -4.27 -7.41 -8.90
N VAL A 45 -4.91 -6.37 -9.42
CA VAL A 45 -5.34 -6.34 -10.83
C VAL A 45 -4.12 -6.15 -11.70
N SER A 46 -3.93 -7.03 -12.69
CA SER A 46 -2.80 -6.92 -13.62
C SER A 46 -3.10 -5.93 -14.76
N VAL A 47 -2.05 -5.52 -15.46
CA VAL A 47 -2.20 -4.71 -16.68
C VAL A 47 -2.98 -5.49 -17.75
N ASP A 48 -2.77 -6.81 -17.84
CA ASP A 48 -3.48 -7.66 -18.81
C ASP A 48 -4.98 -7.68 -18.53
N ASN A 49 -5.40 -7.75 -17.26
CA ASN A 49 -6.81 -7.65 -16.91
C ASN A 49 -7.42 -6.32 -17.37
N VAL A 50 -6.69 -5.22 -17.19
CA VAL A 50 -7.17 -3.89 -17.64
C VAL A 50 -7.24 -3.83 -19.17
N ALA A 51 -6.27 -4.41 -19.87
CA ALA A 51 -6.23 -4.46 -21.32
C ALA A 51 -7.38 -5.30 -21.90
N GLU A 52 -7.68 -6.45 -21.29
CA GLU A 52 -8.82 -7.31 -21.63
C GLU A 52 -10.14 -6.55 -21.49
N VAL A 53 -10.39 -5.94 -20.34
CA VAL A 53 -11.60 -5.12 -20.12
C VAL A 53 -11.68 -3.97 -21.12
N THR A 54 -10.56 -3.32 -21.43
CA THR A 54 -10.53 -2.22 -22.41
C THR A 54 -10.86 -2.72 -23.82
N ALA A 55 -10.37 -3.91 -24.20
CA ALA A 55 -10.66 -4.52 -25.49
C ALA A 55 -12.14 -4.93 -25.60
N GLU A 56 -12.72 -5.48 -24.53
CA GLU A 56 -14.14 -5.86 -24.46
C GLU A 56 -15.08 -4.66 -24.58
N LEU A 57 -14.75 -3.53 -23.95
CA LEU A 57 -15.52 -2.29 -24.05
C LEU A 57 -15.50 -1.68 -25.46
N GLY A 58 -14.55 -2.09 -26.29
CA GLY A 58 -14.49 -1.74 -27.70
C GLY A 58 -14.05 -0.31 -27.99
N ARG A 59 -14.16 0.06 -29.26
CA ARG A 59 -13.67 1.34 -29.79
C ARG A 59 -14.56 2.49 -29.31
N GLY A 60 -13.93 3.54 -28.79
CA GLY A 60 -14.63 4.70 -28.22
C GLY A 60 -14.82 4.62 -26.71
N SER A 61 -14.28 3.59 -26.04
CA SER A 61 -14.16 3.56 -24.58
C SER A 61 -13.12 4.58 -24.09
N PHE A 62 -13.41 5.22 -22.96
CA PHE A 62 -12.54 6.20 -22.32
C PHE A 62 -12.22 5.74 -20.90
N PRO A 63 -11.05 5.11 -20.67
CA PRO A 63 -10.66 4.68 -19.34
C PRO A 63 -10.41 5.88 -18.43
N GLY A 64 -11.02 5.88 -17.24
CA GLY A 64 -10.79 6.87 -16.19
C GLY A 64 -9.97 6.29 -15.05
N LYS A 65 -8.97 7.03 -14.57
CA LYS A 65 -8.19 6.66 -13.38
C LYS A 65 -8.40 7.70 -12.29
N TYR A 66 -8.71 7.21 -11.08
CA TYR A 66 -8.74 8.01 -9.87
C TYR A 66 -7.79 7.42 -8.83
N ASP A 67 -7.05 8.30 -8.15
CA ASP A 67 -6.14 7.91 -7.08
C ASP A 67 -6.77 8.26 -5.72
N VAL A 68 -6.86 7.27 -4.82
CA VAL A 68 -7.33 7.50 -3.45
C VAL A 68 -6.18 8.07 -2.62
N GLN A 69 -6.28 9.34 -2.24
CA GLN A 69 -5.25 10.00 -1.47
C GLN A 69 -5.16 9.40 -0.05
N SER A 70 -3.95 9.01 0.36
CA SER A 70 -3.69 8.40 1.67
C SER A 70 -4.51 7.13 1.96
N ALA A 71 -4.78 6.30 0.94
CA ALA A 71 -5.62 5.10 1.02
C ALA A 71 -5.49 4.28 2.33
N PHE A 72 -4.28 4.01 2.78
CA PHE A 72 -4.02 3.23 4.00
C PHE A 72 -4.61 3.84 5.29
N LYS A 73 -4.81 5.16 5.34
CA LYS A 73 -5.34 5.87 6.50
C LYS A 73 -6.87 5.81 6.61
N HIS A 74 -7.54 5.39 5.54
CA HIS A 74 -9.00 5.27 5.52
C HIS A 74 -9.47 3.96 6.11
N ILE A 75 -8.59 2.97 6.24
CA ILE A 75 -8.93 1.68 6.84
C ILE A 75 -8.97 1.85 8.36
N PRO A 76 -10.11 1.54 9.03
CA PRO A 76 -10.19 1.55 10.48
C PRO A 76 -9.19 0.56 11.06
N LYS A 77 -8.55 0.96 12.15
CA LYS A 77 -7.76 0.04 12.96
C LYS A 77 -8.64 -0.48 14.06
N ASP A 78 -8.65 -1.79 14.24
CA ASP A 78 -9.20 -2.39 15.44
C ASP A 78 -8.42 -1.83 16.64
N THR A 79 -9.15 -1.25 17.60
CA THR A 79 -8.54 -0.59 18.75
C THR A 79 -8.38 -1.51 19.95
N GLY A 80 -9.03 -2.70 19.94
CA GLY A 80 -9.16 -3.52 21.15
C GLY A 80 -10.01 -2.86 22.23
#